data_AF-A0A174UEV8-F1
#
_entry.id   AF-A0A174UEV8-F1
#
_cell.length_a   1.000
_cell.length_b   1.000
_cell.length_c   1.000
_cell.angle_alpha   90.00
_cell.angle_beta   90.00
_cell.angle_gamma   90.00
#
_symmetry.space_group_name_H-M   'P 1'
#
loop_
_entity.id
_entity.type
_entity.pdbx_description
1 polymer ?
#
loop_
_entity_poly.entity_id
_entity_poly.type
_entity_poly.pdbx_seq_one_letter_code
_entity_poly.pdbx_strand_id
1 'polypeptide(L)'
;MKLRWQNELLTYKDKKGKGYSPTYLKTVNCQLTAIFNYAMRYYNLQDNPCRKAGAIGKSKGEPKDFWMQEEFNAFLETVSDKPETRMAFLLLYWTGMRIGELLALTYNDINLEEKTISINKSYQRLKGKTFSVYQIAYGTLYGYRNCAVWCKADTTS
;
A
#
# COMPACT_ATOMS: atom_id res chain seq x y z
N MET A 1 -9.64 32.67 -6.70
CA MET A 1 -8.24 32.95 -6.31
C MET A 1 -7.67 31.69 -5.64
N LYS A 2 -6.91 30.86 -6.38
CA LYS A 2 -6.23 29.69 -5.78
C LYS A 2 -5.02 30.18 -4.97
N LEU A 3 -4.83 29.66 -3.76
CA LEU A 3 -3.72 30.01 -2.86
C LEU A 3 -2.36 29.73 -3.53
N ARG A 4 -1.35 30.60 -3.28
CA ARG A 4 0.00 30.54 -3.91
C ARG A 4 0.59 29.14 -3.95
N TRP A 5 0.53 28.44 -2.82
CA TRP A 5 1.09 27.09 -2.67
C TRP A 5 0.45 26.04 -3.60
N GLN A 6 -0.87 26.13 -3.88
CA GLN A 6 -1.52 25.20 -4.80
C GLN A 6 -1.07 25.44 -6.23
N ASN A 7 -0.89 26.71 -6.60
CA ASN A 7 -0.39 27.07 -7.92
C ASN A 7 1.06 26.63 -8.10
N GLU A 8 1.89 26.75 -7.06
CA GLU A 8 3.27 26.23 -7.07
C GLU A 8 3.30 24.72 -7.30
N LEU A 9 2.46 23.95 -6.60
CA LEU A 9 2.37 22.50 -6.81
C LEU A 9 1.83 22.12 -8.20
N LEU A 10 0.89 22.89 -8.74
CA LEU A 10 0.30 22.63 -10.06
C LEU A 10 1.20 23.05 -11.22
N THR A 11 2.05 24.07 -11.02
CA THR A 11 2.96 24.60 -12.05
C THR A 11 4.35 23.99 -11.97
N TYR A 12 4.66 23.26 -10.90
CA TYR A 12 5.91 22.53 -10.74
C TYR A 12 6.17 21.60 -11.93
N LYS A 13 7.39 21.69 -12.46
CA LYS A 13 7.94 20.79 -13.47
C LYS A 13 9.35 20.39 -13.05
N ASP A 14 9.64 19.10 -13.13
CA ASP A 14 11.00 18.57 -12.94
C ASP A 14 11.92 18.93 -14.14
N LYS A 15 13.22 18.62 -14.04
CA LYS A 15 14.23 18.76 -15.11
C LYS A 15 13.82 18.12 -16.45
N LYS A 16 12.91 17.13 -16.40
CA LYS A 16 12.34 16.43 -17.57
C LYS A 16 10.99 17.02 -18.04
N GLY A 17 10.56 18.16 -17.51
CA GLY A 17 9.30 18.82 -17.85
C GLY A 17 8.04 18.16 -17.28
N LYS A 18 8.17 17.09 -16.50
CA LYS A 18 7.05 16.34 -15.92
C LYS A 18 6.59 16.98 -14.61
N GLY A 19 5.29 17.22 -14.48
CA GLY A 19 4.66 17.69 -13.24
C GLY A 19 4.29 16.54 -12.28
N TYR A 20 3.75 16.89 -11.12
CA TYR A 20 3.26 15.90 -10.16
C TYR A 20 2.06 15.11 -10.69
N SER A 21 1.93 13.85 -10.27
CA SER A 21 0.75 13.06 -10.62
C SER A 21 -0.51 13.61 -9.93
N PRO A 22 -1.69 13.52 -10.56
CA PRO A 22 -2.94 13.95 -9.94
C PRO A 22 -3.23 13.27 -8.61
N THR A 23 -2.82 12.01 -8.45
CA THR A 23 -2.96 11.22 -7.21
C THR A 23 -2.03 11.72 -6.11
N TYR A 24 -0.79 12.09 -6.47
CA TYR A 24 0.15 12.68 -5.51
C TYR A 24 -0.37 14.02 -4.99
N LEU A 25 -0.83 14.90 -5.87
CA LEU A 25 -1.43 16.19 -5.49
C LEU A 25 -2.64 15.99 -4.56
N LYS A 26 -3.47 14.98 -4.81
CA LYS A 26 -4.59 14.62 -3.93
C LYS A 26 -4.11 14.18 -2.55
N THR A 27 -3.05 13.37 -2.50
CA THR A 27 -2.45 12.88 -1.25
C THR A 27 -1.94 14.05 -0.39
N VAL A 28 -1.18 14.97 -0.99
CA VAL A 28 -0.69 16.18 -0.32
C VAL A 28 -1.85 17.02 0.21
N ASN A 29 -2.90 17.22 -0.60
CA ASN A 29 -4.08 17.98 -0.18
C ASN A 29 -4.80 17.32 1.01
N CYS A 30 -4.93 15.99 1.00
CA CYS A 30 -5.54 15.25 2.10
C CYS A 30 -4.71 15.36 3.39
N GLN A 31 -3.39 15.23 3.30
CA GLN A 31 -2.48 15.36 4.45
C GLN A 31 -2.55 16.76 5.06
N LEU A 32 -2.45 17.81 4.24
CA LEU A 32 -2.56 19.19 4.71
C LEU A 32 -3.93 19.46 5.36
N THR A 33 -5.01 18.97 4.73
CA THR A 33 -6.36 19.09 5.30
C THR A 33 -6.44 18.43 6.67
N ALA A 34 -5.85 17.24 6.85
CA ALA A 34 -5.81 16.54 8.13
C ALA A 34 -5.02 17.31 9.20
N ILE A 35 -3.86 17.87 8.83
CA ILE A 35 -3.03 18.69 9.73
C ILE A 35 -3.79 19.92 10.19
N PHE A 36 -4.42 20.66 9.28
CA PHE A 36 -5.21 21.85 9.65
C PHE A 36 -6.45 21.49 10.46
N ASN A 37 -7.12 20.37 10.17
CA ASN A 37 -8.22 19.87 11.00
C ASN A 37 -7.77 19.57 12.44
N TYR A 38 -6.57 18.99 12.60
CA TYR A 38 -5.97 18.78 13.91
C TYR A 38 -5.67 20.12 14.61
N ALA A 39 -5.09 21.09 13.89
CA ALA A 39 -4.82 22.42 14.42
C ALA A 39 -6.09 23.19 14.83
N MET A 40 -7.18 23.08 14.08
CA MET A 40 -8.47 23.67 14.48
C MET A 40 -8.99 23.07 15.78
N ARG A 41 -8.85 21.75 15.95
CA ARG A 41 -9.38 21.02 17.11
C ARG A 41 -8.61 21.28 18.40
N TYR A 42 -7.29 21.45 18.32
CA TYR A 42 -6.41 21.51 19.50
C TYR A 42 -5.70 22.84 19.72
N TYR A 43 -5.60 23.69 18.69
CA TYR A 43 -4.84 24.95 18.72
C TYR A 43 -5.70 26.17 18.36
N ASN A 44 -7.04 26.05 18.43
CA ASN A 44 -8.00 27.12 18.14
C ASN A 44 -7.77 27.86 16.81
N LEU A 45 -7.25 27.17 15.79
CA LEU A 45 -7.17 27.72 14.45
C LEU A 45 -8.60 28.01 13.95
N GLN A 46 -8.86 29.26 13.57
CA GLN A 46 -10.22 29.74 13.26
C GLN A 46 -10.80 29.11 11.98
N ASP A 47 -9.97 28.78 11.00
CA ASP A 47 -10.43 28.25 9.71
C ASP A 47 -9.37 27.41 9.00
N ASN A 48 -9.81 26.46 8.19
CA ASN A 48 -8.95 25.58 7.42
C ASN A 48 -8.62 26.21 6.05
N PRO A 49 -7.36 26.60 5.79
CA PRO A 49 -6.98 27.20 4.52
C PRO A 49 -7.17 26.23 3.33
N CYS A 50 -7.06 24.91 3.54
CA CYS A 50 -7.32 23.91 2.50
C CYS A 50 -8.80 23.82 2.12
N ARG A 51 -9.73 24.15 3.03
CA ARG A 51 -11.16 24.21 2.74
C ARG A 51 -11.50 25.41 1.85
N LYS A 52 -10.87 26.57 2.11
CA LYS A 52 -11.00 27.78 1.28
C LYS A 52 -10.39 27.63 -0.11
N ALA A 53 -9.25 26.93 -0.19
CA ALA A 53 -8.52 26.75 -1.44
C ALA A 53 -9.26 25.86 -2.46
N GLY A 54 -10.09 24.93 -1.97
CA GLY A 54 -10.64 23.84 -2.76
C GLY A 54 -9.66 22.68 -2.92
N ALA A 55 -10.19 21.49 -3.21
CA ALA A 55 -9.36 20.28 -3.34
C ALA A 55 -8.59 20.27 -4.66
N ILE A 56 -7.33 19.83 -4.61
CA ILE A 56 -6.49 19.57 -5.79
C ILE A 56 -6.28 18.06 -6.00
N GLY A 57 -6.01 17.67 -7.25
CA GLY A 57 -5.76 16.29 -7.65
C GLY A 57 -7.00 15.45 -7.93
N LYS A 58 -6.79 14.19 -8.34
CA LYS A 58 -7.86 13.21 -8.61
C LYS A 58 -7.71 12.00 -7.68
N SER A 59 -8.83 11.50 -7.16
CA SER A 59 -8.87 10.38 -6.21
C SER A 59 -8.69 9.02 -6.87
N LYS A 60 -9.19 8.86 -8.10
CA LYS A 60 -9.03 7.64 -8.88
C LYS A 60 -7.78 7.76 -9.74
N GLY A 61 -6.85 6.82 -9.55
CA GLY A 61 -5.81 6.55 -10.54
C GLY A 61 -6.44 5.98 -11.81
N GLU A 62 -5.64 5.86 -12.85
CA GLU A 62 -6.07 5.13 -14.05
C GLU A 62 -6.40 3.68 -13.68
N PRO A 63 -7.41 3.07 -14.32
CA PRO A 63 -7.67 1.65 -14.14
C PRO A 63 -6.37 0.90 -14.43
N LYS A 64 -6.01 -0.04 -13.55
CA LYS A 64 -4.92 -0.96 -13.84
C LYS A 64 -5.47 -2.08 -14.68
N ASP A 65 -4.78 -2.39 -15.76
CA ASP A 65 -5.07 -3.58 -16.55
C ASP A 65 -4.90 -4.82 -15.67
N PHE A 66 -5.85 -5.73 -15.76
CA PHE A 66 -5.81 -7.02 -15.08
C PHE A 66 -5.58 -8.10 -16.12
N TRP A 67 -4.89 -9.17 -15.71
CA TRP A 67 -4.65 -10.30 -16.61
C TRP A 67 -5.87 -11.21 -16.65
N MET A 68 -6.22 -11.63 -17.86
CA MET A 68 -7.13 -12.75 -18.08
C MET A 68 -6.42 -14.07 -17.76
N GLN A 69 -7.19 -15.14 -17.52
CA GLN A 69 -6.63 -16.43 -17.13
C GLN A 69 -5.67 -16.98 -18.20
N GLU A 70 -5.98 -16.75 -19.48
CA GLU A 70 -5.16 -17.16 -20.61
C GLU A 70 -3.82 -16.43 -20.65
N GLU A 71 -3.82 -15.12 -20.37
CA GLU A 71 -2.61 -14.30 -20.31
C GLU A 71 -1.72 -14.71 -19.13
N PHE A 72 -2.32 -15.00 -17.97
CA PHE A 72 -1.60 -15.50 -16.82
C PHE A 72 -0.99 -16.88 -17.07
N ASN A 73 -1.71 -17.79 -17.72
CA ASN A 73 -1.17 -19.10 -18.11
C ASN A 73 -0.01 -18.96 -19.09
N ALA A 74 -0.11 -18.07 -20.09
CA ALA A 74 0.98 -17.78 -21.01
C ALA A 74 2.21 -17.21 -20.26
N PHE A 75 2.00 -16.35 -19.26
CA PHE A 75 3.08 -15.88 -18.39
C PHE A 75 3.70 -17.02 -17.57
N LEU A 76 2.89 -17.94 -17.02
CA LEU A 76 3.39 -19.06 -16.22
C LEU A 76 4.32 -19.99 -17.02
N GLU A 77 4.08 -20.16 -18.33
CA GLU A 77 4.99 -20.93 -19.19
C GLU A 77 6.37 -20.28 -19.31
N THR A 78 6.47 -18.95 -19.24
CA THR A 78 7.75 -18.22 -19.30
C THR A 78 8.61 -18.35 -18.05
N VAL A 79 8.01 -18.73 -16.91
CA VAL A 79 8.69 -18.92 -15.61
C VAL A 79 8.77 -20.40 -15.21
N SER A 80 8.55 -21.29 -16.17
CA SER A 80 8.58 -22.75 -15.97
C SER A 80 9.97 -23.29 -15.62
N ASP A 81 11.03 -22.52 -15.89
CA ASP A 81 12.42 -22.83 -15.56
C ASP A 81 12.69 -22.89 -14.04
N LYS A 82 11.85 -22.24 -13.23
CA LYS A 82 12.02 -22.14 -11.76
C LYS A 82 10.74 -22.56 -11.04
N PRO A 83 10.67 -23.80 -10.52
CA PRO A 83 9.45 -24.31 -9.89
C PRO A 83 9.01 -23.49 -8.67
N GLU A 84 9.95 -22.90 -7.91
CA GLU A 84 9.65 -22.04 -6.76
C GLU A 84 8.98 -20.74 -7.20
N THR A 85 9.46 -20.14 -8.28
CA THR A 85 8.90 -18.90 -8.85
C THR A 85 7.52 -19.15 -9.41
N ARG A 86 7.34 -20.27 -10.13
CA ARG A 86 6.04 -20.71 -10.64
C ARG A 86 5.03 -20.91 -9.52
N MET A 87 5.41 -21.59 -8.44
CA MET A 87 4.55 -21.79 -7.26
C MET A 87 4.19 -20.47 -6.58
N ALA A 88 5.16 -19.56 -6.43
CA ALA A 88 4.93 -18.24 -5.86
C ALA A 88 3.86 -17.44 -6.65
N PHE A 89 3.94 -17.41 -7.98
CA PHE A 89 2.96 -16.73 -8.81
C PHE A 89 1.58 -17.39 -8.78
N LEU A 90 1.53 -18.73 -8.75
CA LEU A 90 0.27 -19.46 -8.57
C LEU A 90 -0.41 -19.11 -7.24
N LEU A 91 0.34 -19.10 -6.14
CA LEU A 91 -0.20 -18.72 -4.83
C LEU A 91 -0.71 -17.28 -4.83
N LEU A 92 0.03 -16.33 -5.40
CA LEU A 92 -0.39 -14.93 -5.49
C LEU A 92 -1.68 -14.78 -6.31
N TYR A 93 -1.79 -15.48 -7.44
CA TYR A 93 -2.95 -15.41 -8.32
C TYR A 93 -4.21 -16.02 -7.68
N TRP A 94 -4.10 -17.21 -7.07
CA TRP A 94 -5.26 -17.93 -6.54
C TRP A 94 -5.71 -17.45 -5.16
N THR A 95 -4.79 -17.03 -4.29
CA THR A 95 -5.14 -16.61 -2.93
C THR A 95 -5.32 -15.10 -2.79
N GLY A 96 -4.79 -14.31 -3.73
CA GLY A 96 -4.82 -12.85 -3.66
C GLY A 96 -4.00 -12.26 -2.51
N MET A 97 -3.08 -13.02 -1.90
CA MET A 97 -2.22 -12.53 -0.82
C MET A 97 -1.25 -11.45 -1.32
N ARG A 98 -0.78 -10.59 -0.42
CA ARG A 98 0.24 -9.59 -0.76
C ARG A 98 1.61 -10.27 -0.89
N ILE A 99 2.47 -9.74 -1.76
CA ILE A 99 3.83 -10.29 -1.95
C ILE A 99 4.65 -10.37 -0.66
N GLY A 100 4.49 -9.40 0.26
CA GLY A 100 5.15 -9.45 1.56
C GLY A 100 4.62 -10.57 2.45
N GLU A 101 3.33 -10.91 2.35
CA GLU A 101 2.72 -12.02 3.09
C GLU A 101 3.26 -13.37 2.55
N LEU A 102 3.38 -13.51 1.23
CA LEU A 102 4.01 -14.68 0.60
C LEU A 102 5.47 -14.87 1.05
N LEU A 103 6.26 -13.80 1.04
CA LEU A 103 7.68 -13.85 1.42
C LEU A 103 7.90 -14.16 2.91
N ALA A 104 6.90 -13.92 3.75
CA ALA A 104 6.96 -14.23 5.18
C ALA A 104 6.35 -15.59 5.53
N LEU A 105 5.83 -16.33 4.54
CA LEU A 105 5.16 -17.60 4.75
C LEU A 105 6.16 -18.67 5.20
N THR A 106 5.84 -19.37 6.29
CA THR A 106 6.63 -20.49 6.78
C THR A 106 5.86 -21.80 6.66
N TYR A 107 6.55 -22.94 6.67
CA TYR A 107 5.91 -24.25 6.55
C TYR A 107 4.81 -24.48 7.59
N ASN A 108 5.01 -24.00 8.83
CA ASN A 108 4.05 -24.09 9.93
C ASN A 108 2.74 -23.32 9.68
N ASP A 109 2.71 -22.41 8.72
CA ASP A 109 1.53 -21.61 8.39
C ASP A 109 0.62 -22.31 7.36
N ILE A 110 1.05 -23.44 6.78
CA ILE A 110 0.32 -24.19 5.75
C ILE A 110 -0.26 -25.46 6.37
N ASN A 111 -1.60 -25.58 6.37
CA ASN A 111 -2.29 -26.80 6.74
C ASN A 111 -2.79 -27.52 5.48
N LEU A 112 -2.12 -28.61 5.10
CA LEU A 112 -2.47 -29.40 3.92
C LEU A 112 -3.71 -30.28 4.13
N GLU A 113 -4.04 -30.64 5.37
CA GLU A 113 -5.22 -31.45 5.69
C GLU A 113 -6.50 -30.62 5.51
N GLU A 114 -6.50 -29.42 6.09
CA GLU A 114 -7.61 -28.48 5.97
C GLU A 114 -7.56 -27.64 4.69
N LYS A 115 -6.48 -27.72 3.92
CA LYS A 115 -6.20 -26.90 2.72
C LYS A 115 -6.28 -25.40 3.01
N THR A 116 -5.75 -24.98 4.15
CA THR A 116 -5.75 -23.57 4.60
C THR A 116 -4.33 -23.01 4.71
N ILE A 117 -4.21 -21.70 4.47
CA ILE A 117 -2.96 -20.94 4.65
C ILE A 117 -3.23 -19.82 5.65
N SER A 118 -2.47 -19.82 6.74
CA SER A 118 -2.60 -18.83 7.82
C SER A 118 -1.66 -17.65 7.61
N ILE A 119 -2.20 -16.48 7.30
CA ILE A 119 -1.40 -15.26 7.12
C ILE A 119 -1.31 -14.50 8.45
N ASN A 120 -0.15 -14.59 9.10
CA ASN A 120 0.14 -13.94 10.39
C ASN A 120 1.32 -12.96 10.34
N LYS A 121 2.08 -12.95 9.24
CA LYS A 121 3.33 -12.19 9.05
C LYS A 121 3.33 -11.50 7.69
N SER A 122 4.12 -10.43 7.58
CA SER A 122 4.40 -9.74 6.33
C SER A 122 5.84 -9.26 6.30
N TYR A 123 6.54 -9.56 5.21
CA TYR A 123 7.92 -9.18 4.96
C TYR A 123 7.97 -7.77 4.34
N GLN A 124 8.74 -6.87 4.96
CA GLN A 124 8.94 -5.51 4.44
C GLN A 124 10.43 -5.15 4.46
N ARG A 125 10.90 -4.48 3.40
CA ARG A 125 12.27 -3.97 3.32
C ARG A 125 12.26 -2.44 3.27
N LEU A 126 12.86 -1.80 4.27
CA LEU A 126 12.96 -0.34 4.37
C LEU A 126 14.42 0.07 4.45
N LYS A 127 14.89 0.88 3.50
CA LYS A 127 16.27 1.42 3.43
C LYS A 127 17.35 0.34 3.60
N GLY A 128 17.16 -0.81 2.94
CA GLY A 128 18.10 -1.93 2.97
C GLY A 128 17.95 -2.86 4.20
N LYS A 129 17.23 -2.45 5.24
CA LYS A 129 16.95 -3.26 6.42
C LYS A 129 15.67 -4.09 6.24
N THR A 130 15.73 -5.33 6.71
CA THR A 130 14.63 -6.29 6.66
C THR A 130 13.79 -6.19 7.93
N PHE A 131 12.48 -6.17 7.78
CA PHE A 131 11.53 -6.15 8.87
C PHE A 131 10.48 -7.24 8.66
N SER A 132 10.32 -8.09 9.66
CA SER A 132 9.19 -9.01 9.74
C SER A 132 8.11 -8.37 10.58
N VAL A 133 7.01 -8.05 9.93
CA VAL A 133 5.85 -7.40 10.53
C VAL A 133 4.85 -8.47 10.89
N TYR A 134 4.54 -8.60 12.17
CA TYR A 134 3.53 -9.56 12.64
C TYR A 134 2.17 -8.87 12.69
N GLN A 135 1.18 -9.47 12.03
CA GLN A 135 -0.19 -8.99 12.07
C GLN A 135 -0.91 -9.63 13.25
N ILE A 136 -1.08 -8.86 14.34
CA ILE A 136 -1.84 -9.33 15.49
C ILE A 136 -3.33 -9.24 15.13
N ALA A 137 -3.99 -10.40 15.08
CA ALA A 137 -5.45 -10.45 15.12
C ALA A 137 -5.89 -10.15 16.56
N TYR A 138 -6.10 -8.88 16.89
CA TYR A 138 -6.92 -8.57 18.06
C TYR A 138 -8.35 -8.95 17.71
N GLY A 139 -8.86 -10.00 18.34
CA GLY A 139 -10.26 -10.41 18.19
C GLY A 139 -11.17 -9.25 18.60
N THR A 140 -11.85 -8.65 17.64
CA THR A 140 -13.01 -7.80 17.87
C THR A 140 -14.21 -8.43 17.20
N LEU A 141 -15.28 -8.63 17.98
CA LEU A 141 -16.59 -9.21 17.63
C LEU A 141 -17.31 -8.57 16.43
N TYR A 142 -16.75 -7.54 15.79
CA TYR A 142 -17.36 -6.85 14.67
C TYR A 142 -16.29 -6.35 13.70
N GLY A 143 -15.90 -7.19 12.74
CA GLY A 143 -15.70 -6.82 11.34
C GLY A 143 -14.85 -5.61 10.93
N TYR A 144 -13.99 -5.04 11.78
CA TYR A 144 -13.11 -3.93 11.41
C TYR A 144 -11.65 -4.22 11.78
N ARG A 145 -10.80 -4.35 10.76
CA ARG A 145 -9.34 -4.54 10.88
C ARG A 145 -8.68 -3.30 11.47
N ASN A 146 -8.67 -3.17 12.79
CA ASN A 146 -7.70 -2.32 13.49
C ASN A 146 -6.53 -3.20 13.95
N CYS A 147 -5.53 -3.34 13.08
CA CYS A 147 -4.29 -4.05 13.40
C CYS A 147 -3.31 -3.09 14.07
N ALA A 148 -2.92 -3.36 15.33
CA ALA A 148 -1.67 -2.82 15.83
C ALA A 148 -0.53 -3.56 15.11
N VAL A 149 0.37 -2.80 14.48
CA VAL A 149 1.46 -3.33 13.66
C VAL A 149 2.73 -3.32 14.51
N TRP A 150 3.24 -4.50 14.85
CA TRP A 150 4.56 -4.62 15.50
C TRP A 150 5.62 -4.98 14.46
N CYS A 151 6.67 -4.16 14.41
CA CYS A 151 7.79 -4.32 13.50
C CYS A 151 8.95 -4.95 14.28
N LYS A 152 9.25 -6.23 14.07
CA LYS A 152 10.52 -6.81 14.54
C LYS A 152 11.56 -6.60 13.44
N ALA A 153 12.67 -5.94 13.80
CA ALA A 153 13.82 -5.83 12.92
C ALA A 153 14.58 -7.15 13.02
N ASP A 154 14.48 -7.98 11.99
CA ASP A 154 15.28 -9.19 11.92
C ASP A 154 16.68 -8.80 11.45
N THR A 155 17.63 -8.86 12.39
CA THR A 155 19.06 -8.74 12.11
C THR A 155 19.59 -10.13 11.77
N THR A 156 19.20 -10.67 10.63
CA THR A 156 19.88 -11.83 10.05
C THR A 156 21.03 -11.33 9.18
N SER A 157 22.24 -11.52 9.72
CA SER A 157 23.51 -11.45 8.99
C SER A 157 23.75 -12.77 8.26
#